data_AF-A0A1B6J7A1-F1
#
_entry.id   AF-A0A1B6J7A1-F1
#
_cell.length_a   1.000
_cell.length_b   1.000
_cell.length_c   1.000
_cell.angle_alpha   90.00
_cell.angle_beta   90.00
_cell.angle_gamma   90.00
#
_symmetry.space_group_name_H-M   'P 1'
#
loop_
_entity.id
_entity.type
_entity.pdbx_description
1 polymer ?
#
loop_
_entity_poly.entity_id
_entity_poly.type
_entity_poly.pdbx_seq_one_letter_code
_entity_poly.pdbx_strand_id
1 'polypeptide(L)'
;SREQELLTLLDNLEKSYCPQSPAYKFSYIFYNIVDRPFERPAGFPPQLWEQALLPDRSLMPVILNKAQIDERRAMQNDLAQKLNESRAGLLKKIEALRLKRETLRGRLDSVVARYRRVARQHMLGEPSDGAGKIPADVYTREPYSIRSSHTELLECLAKMRARLVELEASVSEALSAHERRHIREYR
;
A
#
# COMPACT_ATOMS: atom_id res chain seq x y z
N SER A 1 -16.77 59.68 -40.82
CA SER A 1 -15.36 60.11 -40.77
C SER A 1 -14.52 58.91 -40.37
N ARG A 2 -13.34 58.74 -40.97
CA ARG A 2 -12.39 57.65 -40.66
C ARG A 2 -11.93 57.66 -39.19
N GLU A 3 -11.93 58.84 -38.55
CA GLU A 3 -11.64 58.98 -37.11
C GLU A 3 -12.73 58.36 -36.23
N GLN A 4 -13.99 58.47 -36.61
CA GLN A 4 -15.11 57.88 -35.86
C GLN A 4 -15.10 56.35 -35.91
N GLU A 5 -14.66 55.78 -37.04
CA GLU A 5 -14.44 54.34 -37.19
C GLU A 5 -13.26 53.86 -36.32
N LEU A 6 -12.18 54.64 -36.24
CA LEU A 6 -11.04 54.34 -35.38
C LEU A 6 -11.39 54.41 -33.89
N LEU A 7 -12.15 55.43 -33.48
CA LEU A 7 -12.59 55.58 -32.09
C LEU A 7 -13.54 54.45 -31.68
N THR A 8 -14.46 54.04 -32.55
CA THR A 8 -15.35 52.90 -32.28
C THR A 8 -14.59 51.58 -32.24
N LEU A 9 -13.57 51.39 -33.08
CA LEU A 9 -12.67 50.23 -33.01
C LEU A 9 -11.91 50.19 -31.68
N LEU A 10 -11.32 51.31 -31.26
CA LEU A 10 -10.59 51.40 -29.99
C LEU A 10 -11.50 51.14 -28.78
N ASP A 11 -12.69 51.76 -28.75
CA ASP A 11 -13.68 51.56 -27.69
C ASP A 11 -14.15 50.08 -27.62
N ASN A 12 -14.39 49.44 -28.77
CA ASN A 12 -14.71 48.02 -28.83
C ASN A 12 -13.55 47.13 -28.35
N LEU A 13 -12.32 47.51 -28.67
CA LEU A 13 -11.12 46.79 -28.26
C LEU A 13 -10.94 46.93 -26.75
N GLU A 14 -11.02 48.13 -26.19
CA GLU A 14 -10.98 48.38 -24.75
C GLU A 14 -12.08 47.59 -24.01
N LYS A 15 -13.32 47.66 -24.51
CA LYS A 15 -14.45 46.88 -23.99
C LYS A 15 -14.23 45.36 -24.06
N SER A 16 -13.40 44.87 -24.98
CA SER A 16 -13.10 43.43 -25.07
C SER A 16 -12.13 42.91 -24.02
N TYR A 17 -11.36 43.81 -23.39
CA TYR A 17 -10.44 43.50 -22.28
C TYR A 17 -11.01 43.85 -20.90
N CYS A 18 -12.16 44.53 -20.83
CA CYS A 18 -12.83 44.87 -19.57
C CYS A 18 -13.77 43.74 -19.10
N PRO A 19 -13.54 43.10 -17.93
CA PRO A 19 -14.37 41.99 -17.46
C PRO A 19 -15.84 42.35 -17.17
N GLN A 20 -16.13 43.63 -16.96
CA GLN A 20 -17.49 44.14 -16.68
C GLN A 20 -18.27 44.46 -17.97
N SER A 21 -17.58 44.48 -19.11
CA SER A 21 -18.19 44.77 -20.40
C SER A 21 -18.86 43.52 -20.99
N PRO A 22 -20.06 43.65 -21.58
CA PRO A 22 -20.70 42.55 -22.29
C PRO A 22 -19.89 42.08 -23.53
N ALA A 23 -18.94 42.89 -24.01
CA ALA A 23 -18.05 42.54 -25.12
C ALA A 23 -16.77 41.82 -24.67
N TYR A 24 -16.63 41.47 -23.38
CA TYR A 24 -15.45 40.80 -22.85
C TYR A 24 -15.22 39.46 -23.55
N LYS A 25 -14.06 39.32 -24.22
CA LYS A 25 -13.78 38.15 -25.08
C LYS A 25 -13.17 36.96 -24.32
N PHE A 26 -12.66 37.17 -23.11
CA PHE A 26 -11.87 36.16 -22.41
C PHE A 26 -12.70 35.43 -21.37
N SER A 27 -13.59 34.54 -21.81
CA SER A 27 -14.34 33.66 -20.92
C SER A 27 -13.74 32.25 -20.91
N TYR A 28 -13.17 31.85 -19.78
CA TYR A 28 -12.63 30.50 -19.59
C TYR A 28 -13.58 29.67 -18.75
N ILE A 29 -13.94 28.50 -19.27
CA ILE A 29 -14.78 27.53 -18.55
C ILE A 29 -13.87 26.53 -17.87
N PHE A 30 -14.04 26.39 -16.57
CA PHE A 30 -13.37 25.40 -15.74
C PHE A 30 -14.38 24.39 -15.22
N TYR A 31 -13.92 23.22 -14.77
CA TYR A 31 -14.77 22.20 -14.19
C TYR A 31 -14.44 21.98 -12.73
N ASN A 32 -15.47 21.97 -11.88
CA ASN A 32 -15.36 21.64 -10.47
C ASN A 32 -15.92 20.24 -10.25
N ILE A 33 -15.21 19.45 -9.43
CA ILE A 33 -15.73 18.16 -8.97
C ILE A 33 -16.84 18.44 -7.96
N VAL A 34 -18.00 17.84 -8.15
CA VAL A 34 -19.17 17.99 -7.29
C VAL A 34 -19.82 16.63 -7.02
N ASP A 35 -20.22 16.41 -5.77
CA ASP A 35 -20.83 15.14 -5.35
C ASP A 35 -22.37 15.14 -5.46
N ARG A 36 -22.95 16.25 -5.92
CA ARG A 36 -24.40 16.46 -5.97
C ARG A 36 -24.83 16.97 -7.34
N PRO A 37 -26.06 16.67 -7.77
CA PRO A 37 -26.63 17.29 -8.96
C PRO A 37 -26.54 18.82 -8.85
N PHE A 38 -26.21 19.46 -9.97
CA PHE A 38 -26.03 20.90 -10.06
C PHE A 38 -26.91 21.47 -11.17
N GLU A 39 -27.21 22.77 -11.03
CA GLU A 39 -27.97 23.55 -12.00
C GLU A 39 -27.14 24.74 -12.48
N ARG A 40 -27.61 25.41 -13.53
CA ARG A 40 -26.93 26.56 -14.12
C ARG A 40 -26.84 27.72 -13.11
N PRO A 41 -25.65 28.23 -12.80
CA PRO A 41 -25.49 29.44 -11.98
C PRO A 41 -26.08 30.67 -12.67
N ALA A 42 -26.63 31.61 -11.89
CA ALA A 42 -27.26 32.82 -12.42
C ALA A 42 -26.34 33.65 -13.35
N GLY A 43 -25.03 33.69 -13.05
CA GLY A 43 -24.03 34.40 -13.84
C GLY A 43 -23.50 33.63 -15.07
N PHE A 44 -23.97 32.42 -15.33
CA PHE A 44 -23.51 31.60 -16.47
C PHE A 44 -24.46 31.75 -17.66
N PRO A 45 -24.02 32.30 -18.81
CA PRO A 45 -24.89 32.48 -19.98
C PRO A 45 -25.53 31.15 -20.46
N PRO A 46 -26.84 31.11 -20.76
CA PRO A 46 -27.53 29.85 -21.12
C PRO A 46 -26.89 29.11 -22.29
N GLN A 47 -26.55 29.86 -23.35
CA GLN A 47 -25.95 29.31 -24.58
C GLN A 47 -24.59 28.66 -24.30
N LEU A 48 -23.76 29.30 -23.47
CA LEU A 48 -22.46 28.74 -23.08
C LEU A 48 -22.63 27.56 -22.12
N TRP A 49 -23.64 27.59 -21.25
CA TRP A 49 -23.90 26.50 -20.31
C TRP A 49 -24.22 25.19 -21.03
N GLU A 50 -25.13 25.25 -22.01
CA GLU A 50 -25.51 24.09 -22.81
C GLU A 50 -24.33 23.49 -23.58
N GLN A 51 -23.42 24.33 -24.08
CA GLN A 51 -22.19 23.89 -24.75
C GLN A 51 -21.14 23.33 -23.79
N ALA A 52 -21.11 23.82 -22.55
CA ALA A 52 -20.15 23.45 -21.53
C ALA A 52 -20.53 22.19 -20.74
N LEU A 53 -21.78 21.73 -20.82
CA LEU A 53 -22.24 20.56 -20.10
C LEU A 53 -21.56 19.29 -20.64
N LEU A 54 -20.85 18.60 -19.76
CA LEU A 54 -20.29 17.28 -20.06
C LEU A 54 -21.30 16.17 -19.72
N PRO A 55 -21.17 14.98 -20.35
CA PRO A 55 -21.95 13.81 -19.96
C PRO A 55 -21.69 13.38 -18.50
N ASP A 56 -20.48 13.64 -18.00
CA ASP A 56 -20.10 13.37 -16.63
C ASP A 56 -20.71 14.41 -15.67
N ARG A 57 -21.69 13.97 -14.89
CA ARG A 57 -22.40 14.80 -13.90
C ARG A 57 -21.63 15.05 -12.61
N SER A 58 -20.41 14.54 -12.48
CA SER A 58 -19.51 14.91 -11.38
C SER A 58 -18.73 16.19 -11.66
N LEU A 59 -18.79 16.73 -12.88
CA LEU A 59 -18.02 17.90 -13.31
C LEU A 59 -18.94 19.08 -13.65
N MET A 60 -19.01 20.04 -12.74
CA MET A 60 -19.78 21.27 -12.93
C MET A 60 -18.96 22.34 -13.65
N PRO A 61 -19.42 22.87 -14.81
CA PRO A 61 -18.74 23.97 -15.47
C PRO A 61 -18.93 25.28 -14.68
N VAL A 62 -17.87 26.08 -14.61
CA VAL A 62 -17.81 27.37 -13.91
C VAL A 62 -16.99 28.35 -14.72
N ILE A 63 -17.50 29.58 -14.86
CA ILE A 63 -16.74 30.69 -15.44
C ILE A 63 -16.02 31.40 -14.30
N LEU A 64 -14.71 31.57 -14.46
CA LEU A 64 -13.87 32.26 -13.48
C LEU A 64 -13.30 33.54 -14.06
N ASN A 65 -13.27 34.59 -13.24
CA ASN A 65 -12.53 35.82 -13.55
C ASN A 65 -11.03 35.66 -13.22
N LYS A 66 -10.21 36.64 -13.63
CA LYS A 66 -8.76 36.60 -13.42
C LYS A 66 -8.36 36.38 -11.95
N ALA A 67 -8.99 37.11 -11.02
CA ALA A 67 -8.67 36.98 -9.59
C ALA A 67 -8.99 35.58 -9.06
N GLN A 68 -10.12 35.00 -9.47
CA GLN A 68 -10.51 33.64 -9.12
C GLN A 68 -9.59 32.58 -9.75
N ILE A 69 -9.05 32.83 -10.96
CA ILE A 69 -8.06 31.94 -11.59
C ILE A 69 -6.76 31.95 -10.79
N ASP A 70 -6.30 33.12 -10.36
CA ASP A 70 -5.08 33.27 -9.56
C ASP A 70 -5.24 32.60 -8.18
N GLU A 71 -6.39 32.79 -7.52
CA GLU A 71 -6.76 32.09 -6.29
C GLU A 71 -6.79 30.57 -6.48
N ARG A 72 -7.40 30.10 -7.58
CA ARG A 72 -7.46 28.67 -7.91
C ARG A 72 -6.07 28.08 -8.13
N ARG A 73 -5.16 28.81 -8.76
CA ARG A 73 -3.76 28.39 -8.91
C ARG A 73 -3.07 28.26 -7.56
N ALA A 74 -3.30 29.18 -6.63
CA ALA A 74 -2.77 29.09 -5.27
C ALA A 74 -3.28 27.84 -4.54
N MET A 75 -4.59 27.57 -4.62
CA MET A 75 -5.20 26.36 -4.04
C MET A 75 -4.66 25.07 -4.67
N GLN A 76 -4.46 25.05 -5.99
CA GLN A 76 -3.89 23.90 -6.69
C GLN A 76 -2.45 23.62 -6.26
N ASN A 77 -1.65 24.66 -6.04
CA ASN A 77 -0.27 24.51 -5.55
C ASN A 77 -0.23 23.96 -4.12
N ASP A 78 -1.07 24.48 -3.22
CA ASP A 78 -1.20 23.97 -1.85
C ASP A 78 -1.66 22.50 -1.82
N LEU A 79 -2.65 22.15 -2.64
CA LEU A 79 -3.11 20.76 -2.78
C LEU A 79 -2.00 19.86 -3.31
N ALA A 80 -1.26 20.30 -4.34
CA ALA A 80 -0.15 19.54 -4.89
C ALA A 80 0.95 19.29 -3.84
N GLN A 81 1.25 20.28 -2.99
CA GLN A 81 2.17 20.13 -1.88
C GLN A 81 1.66 19.09 -0.87
N LYS A 82 0.41 19.19 -0.43
CA LYS A 82 -0.21 18.21 0.51
C LYS A 82 -0.21 16.79 -0.05
N LEU A 83 -0.48 16.63 -1.35
CA LEU A 83 -0.43 15.33 -2.02
C LEU A 83 0.99 14.76 -2.04
N ASN A 84 2.00 15.60 -2.29
CA ASN A 84 3.40 15.19 -2.26
C ASN A 84 3.85 14.77 -0.85
N GLU A 85 3.46 15.52 0.18
CA GLU A 85 3.73 15.18 1.58
C GLU A 85 3.07 13.85 1.98
N SER A 86 1.81 13.66 1.61
CA SER A 86 1.07 12.40 1.82
C SER A 86 1.76 11.23 1.13
N ARG A 87 2.15 11.40 -0.15
CA ARG A 87 2.90 10.40 -0.92
C ARG A 87 4.21 10.04 -0.24
N ALA A 88 4.98 11.04 0.21
CA ALA A 88 6.23 10.82 0.92
C ALA A 88 6.02 10.04 2.23
N GLY A 89 4.96 10.37 2.98
CA GLY A 89 4.56 9.64 4.18
C GLY A 89 4.21 8.17 3.90
N LEU A 90 3.48 7.89 2.82
CA LEU A 90 3.16 6.52 2.40
C LEU A 90 4.42 5.73 2.01
N LEU A 91 5.35 6.34 1.27
CA LEU A 91 6.61 5.71 0.90
C LEU A 91 7.45 5.34 2.15
N LYS A 92 7.54 6.24 3.14
CA LYS A 92 8.21 5.94 4.41
C LYS A 92 7.57 4.76 5.15
N LYS A 93 6.23 4.67 5.16
CA LYS A 93 5.52 3.52 5.76
C LYS A 93 5.82 2.22 5.03
N ILE A 94 5.87 2.24 3.70
CA ILE A 94 6.23 1.07 2.88
C ILE A 94 7.65 0.59 3.21
N GLU A 95 8.61 1.50 3.30
CA GLU A 95 9.99 1.14 3.65
C GLU A 95 10.11 0.57 5.07
N ALA A 96 9.41 1.17 6.04
CA ALA A 96 9.36 0.63 7.41
C ALA A 96 8.78 -0.79 7.45
N LEU A 97 7.76 -1.08 6.62
CA LEU A 97 7.19 -2.43 6.51
C LEU A 97 8.15 -3.41 5.85
N ARG A 98 8.93 -2.99 4.84
CA ARG A 98 9.98 -3.82 4.22
C ARG A 98 11.05 -4.20 5.22
N LEU A 99 11.53 -3.25 6.02
CA LEU A 99 12.53 -3.51 7.07
C LEU A 99 11.98 -4.47 8.16
N LYS A 100 10.72 -4.27 8.58
CA LYS A 100 10.05 -5.18 9.52
C LYS A 100 9.97 -6.61 8.96
N ARG A 101 9.61 -6.75 7.67
CA ARG A 101 9.57 -8.05 6.98
C ARG A 101 10.93 -8.75 7.00
N GLU A 102 12.01 -8.03 6.72
CA GLU A 102 13.37 -8.59 6.75
C GLU A 102 13.80 -9.01 8.16
N THR A 103 13.50 -8.17 9.15
CA THR A 103 13.76 -8.49 10.57
C THR A 103 13.04 -9.77 10.99
N LEU A 104 11.76 -9.90 10.64
CA LEU A 104 10.95 -11.08 10.93
C LEU A 104 11.49 -12.33 10.21
N ARG A 105 11.90 -12.19 8.95
CA ARG A 105 12.51 -13.28 8.19
C ARG A 105 13.79 -13.78 8.87
N GLY A 106 14.69 -12.88 9.28
CA GLY A 106 15.92 -13.26 9.97
C GLY A 106 15.65 -13.96 11.31
N ARG A 107 14.64 -13.50 12.07
CA ARG A 107 14.19 -14.19 13.28
C ARG A 107 13.69 -15.60 12.97
N LEU A 108 12.89 -15.77 11.93
CA LEU A 108 12.38 -17.07 11.52
C LEU A 108 13.50 -18.03 11.11
N ASP A 109 14.45 -17.56 10.30
CA ASP A 109 15.61 -18.35 9.89
C ASP A 109 16.43 -18.81 11.12
N SER A 110 16.60 -17.94 12.12
CA SER A 110 17.29 -18.27 13.37
C SER A 110 16.56 -19.36 14.19
N VAL A 111 15.23 -19.32 14.21
CA VAL A 111 14.39 -20.31 14.89
C VAL A 111 14.50 -21.66 14.19
N VAL A 112 14.42 -21.66 12.85
CA VAL A 112 14.60 -22.86 12.02
C VAL A 112 15.98 -23.47 12.23
N ALA A 113 17.03 -22.65 12.27
CA ALA A 113 18.40 -23.10 12.53
C ALA A 113 18.54 -23.73 13.92
N ARG A 114 17.94 -23.12 14.95
CA ARG A 114 17.93 -23.65 16.33
C ARG A 114 17.18 -24.98 16.40
N TYR A 115 16.00 -25.07 15.79
CA TYR A 115 15.23 -26.30 15.70
C TYR A 115 16.04 -27.43 15.05
N ARG A 116 16.69 -27.15 13.89
CA ARG A 116 17.55 -28.12 13.20
C ARG A 116 18.76 -28.57 14.03
N ARG A 117 19.28 -27.71 14.91
CA ARG A 117 20.38 -28.06 15.82
C ARG A 117 19.90 -29.00 16.91
N VAL A 118 18.82 -28.64 17.62
CA VAL A 118 18.23 -29.46 18.68
C VAL A 118 17.76 -30.82 18.14
N ALA A 119 17.07 -30.83 17.00
CA ALA A 119 16.62 -32.07 16.36
C ALA A 119 17.80 -33.01 16.03
N ARG A 120 18.93 -32.47 15.53
CA ARG A 120 20.13 -33.28 15.27
C ARG A 120 20.75 -33.83 16.56
N GLN A 121 20.79 -33.03 17.62
CA GLN A 121 21.36 -33.42 18.92
C GLN A 121 20.55 -34.52 19.62
N HIS A 122 19.23 -34.57 19.44
CA HIS A 122 18.38 -35.61 20.01
C HIS A 122 18.17 -36.82 19.09
N MET A 123 18.34 -36.67 17.77
CA MET A 123 18.23 -37.79 16.81
C MET A 123 19.56 -38.55 16.63
N LEU A 124 20.69 -37.90 16.88
CA LEU A 124 21.98 -38.55 17.04
C LEU A 124 22.15 -38.81 18.54
N GLY A 125 21.67 -39.97 19.01
CA GLY A 125 22.19 -40.55 20.25
C GLY A 125 23.71 -40.61 20.18
N GLU A 126 24.36 -40.65 21.35
CA GLU A 126 25.83 -40.55 21.56
C GLU A 126 26.70 -40.99 20.37
N PRO A 127 27.83 -40.29 20.10
CA PRO A 127 28.72 -40.64 19.00
C PRO A 127 29.36 -42.01 19.29
N SER A 128 28.67 -43.08 18.91
CA SER A 128 29.26 -44.40 18.74
C SER A 128 30.12 -44.32 17.49
N ASP A 129 31.43 -44.50 17.68
CA ASP A 129 32.41 -44.69 16.64
C ASP A 129 31.91 -45.70 15.60
N GLY A 130 31.43 -45.17 14.48
CA GLY A 130 30.84 -45.98 13.43
C GLY A 130 30.10 -45.09 12.47
N ALA A 131 30.74 -44.81 11.34
CA ALA A 131 30.14 -44.12 10.21
C ALA A 131 28.93 -44.90 9.65
N GLY A 132 27.80 -44.83 10.34
CA GLY A 132 26.50 -45.25 9.84
C GLY A 132 25.99 -44.17 8.90
N LYS A 133 26.19 -44.36 7.59
CA LYS A 133 25.46 -43.61 6.57
C LYS A 133 23.98 -43.69 6.91
N ILE A 134 23.40 -42.56 7.31
CA ILE A 134 21.96 -42.42 7.50
C ILE A 134 21.30 -42.81 6.15
N PRO A 135 20.38 -43.79 6.11
CA PRO A 135 19.67 -44.11 4.88
C PRO A 135 18.95 -42.85 4.39
N ALA A 136 19.22 -42.45 3.16
CA ALA A 136 18.60 -41.28 2.53
C ALA A 136 17.07 -41.37 2.51
N ASP A 137 16.51 -42.57 2.73
CA ASP A 137 15.09 -42.88 2.64
C ASP A 137 14.28 -42.49 3.89
N VAL A 138 14.93 -42.13 5.01
CA VAL A 138 14.22 -41.60 6.21
C VAL A 138 13.96 -40.09 6.10
N TYR A 139 14.58 -39.42 5.11
CA TYR A 139 14.54 -37.97 4.94
C TYR A 139 14.02 -37.54 3.56
N THR A 140 12.83 -38.01 3.17
CA THR A 140 11.94 -37.21 2.31
C THR A 140 11.31 -36.07 3.13
N ARG A 141 12.13 -35.28 3.83
CA ARG A 141 11.67 -34.02 4.44
C ARG A 141 11.71 -32.98 3.34
N GLU A 142 10.55 -32.65 2.80
CA GLU A 142 10.39 -31.49 1.92
C GLU A 142 11.16 -30.31 2.54
N PRO A 143 12.11 -29.70 1.80
CA PRO A 143 12.79 -28.53 2.28
C PRO A 143 11.73 -27.47 2.54
N TYR A 144 11.64 -26.99 3.78
CA TYR A 144 10.81 -25.82 4.11
C TYR A 144 11.28 -24.64 3.26
N SER A 145 10.65 -24.45 2.11
CA SER A 145 10.91 -23.38 1.16
C SER A 145 9.86 -22.32 1.44
N ILE A 146 10.25 -21.28 2.18
CA ILE A 146 9.38 -20.13 2.42
C ILE A 146 9.31 -19.33 1.13
N ARG A 147 8.31 -19.62 0.29
CA ARG A 147 8.03 -18.85 -0.93
C ARG A 147 6.99 -17.77 -0.64
N SER A 148 7.36 -16.85 0.25
CA SER A 148 6.82 -15.47 0.34
C SER A 148 5.32 -15.24 0.66
N SER A 149 4.46 -16.25 0.66
CA SER A 149 3.03 -16.08 1.02
C SER A 149 2.80 -16.14 2.54
N HIS A 150 1.97 -15.22 3.07
CA HIS A 150 1.61 -15.18 4.49
C HIS A 150 0.90 -16.46 4.96
N THR A 151 0.09 -17.07 4.10
CA THR A 151 -0.63 -18.32 4.40
C THR A 151 0.33 -19.50 4.48
N GLU A 152 1.29 -19.60 3.57
CA GLU A 152 2.33 -20.65 3.59
C GLU A 152 3.22 -20.56 4.84
N LEU A 153 3.51 -19.35 5.31
CA LEU A 153 4.22 -19.12 6.56
C LEU A 153 3.43 -19.61 7.78
N LEU A 154 2.14 -19.32 7.84
CA LEU A 154 1.26 -19.77 8.93
C LEU A 154 1.13 -21.29 8.94
N GLU A 155 0.99 -21.91 7.77
CA GLU A 155 0.96 -23.37 7.64
C GLU A 155 2.28 -24.01 8.06
N CYS A 156 3.42 -23.41 7.68
CA CYS A 156 4.73 -23.87 8.10
C CYS A 156 4.88 -23.79 9.63
N LEU A 157 4.46 -22.69 10.25
CA LEU A 157 4.49 -22.52 11.70
C LEU A 157 3.55 -23.49 12.42
N ALA A 158 2.37 -23.76 11.87
CA ALA A 158 1.43 -24.74 12.41
C ALA A 158 2.02 -26.16 12.38
N LYS A 159 2.63 -26.55 11.25
CA LYS A 159 3.33 -27.85 11.11
C LYS A 159 4.51 -27.97 12.07
N MET A 160 5.29 -26.89 12.26
CA MET A 160 6.38 -26.89 13.23
C MET A 160 5.87 -27.03 14.67
N ARG A 161 4.79 -26.34 15.02
CA ARG A 161 4.15 -26.44 16.35
C ARG A 161 3.68 -27.87 16.63
N ALA A 162 2.99 -28.51 15.69
CA ALA A 162 2.51 -29.89 15.84
C ALA A 162 3.68 -30.86 16.12
N ARG A 163 4.77 -30.74 15.33
CA ARG A 163 5.96 -31.59 15.51
C ARG A 163 6.69 -31.35 16.83
N LEU A 164 6.65 -30.14 17.37
CA LEU A 164 7.22 -29.86 18.69
C LEU A 164 6.41 -30.51 19.82
N VAL A 165 5.09 -30.49 19.71
CA VAL A 165 4.20 -31.16 20.67
C VAL A 165 4.41 -32.68 20.65
N GLU A 166 4.53 -33.27 19.46
CA GLU A 166 4.83 -34.71 19.32
C GLU A 166 6.20 -35.08 19.92
N LEU A 167 7.21 -34.23 19.69
CA LEU A 167 8.54 -34.45 20.24
C LEU A 167 8.54 -34.34 21.77
N GLU A 168 7.85 -33.34 22.32
CA GLU A 168 7.70 -33.16 23.77
C GLU A 168 7.04 -34.38 24.41
N ALA A 169 5.93 -34.86 23.83
CA ALA A 169 5.25 -36.07 24.30
C ALA A 169 6.18 -37.31 24.26
N SER A 170 6.92 -37.50 23.17
CA SER A 170 7.86 -38.62 23.03
C SER A 170 9.00 -38.56 24.06
N VAL A 171 9.54 -37.37 24.33
CA VAL A 171 10.61 -37.19 25.34
C VAL A 171 10.07 -37.43 26.75
N SER A 172 8.89 -36.91 27.07
CA SER A 172 8.24 -37.17 28.36
C SER A 172 7.96 -38.66 28.57
N GLU A 173 7.52 -39.36 27.54
CA GLU A 173 7.28 -40.80 27.60
C GLU A 173 8.60 -41.58 27.83
N ALA A 174 9.66 -41.24 27.08
CA ALA A 174 10.98 -41.84 27.25
C ALA A 174 11.57 -41.62 28.65
N LEU A 175 11.45 -40.41 29.20
CA LEU A 175 11.88 -40.10 30.57
C LEU A 175 11.10 -40.91 31.60
N SER A 176 9.77 -40.97 31.47
CA SER A 176 8.92 -41.77 32.37
C SER A 176 9.22 -43.27 32.31
N ALA A 177 9.63 -43.77 31.14
CA ALA A 177 10.04 -45.16 30.95
C ALA A 177 11.41 -45.43 31.58
N HIS A 178 12.33 -44.47 31.48
CA HIS A 178 13.65 -44.55 32.10
C HIS A 178 13.55 -44.53 33.63
N GLU A 179 12.77 -43.62 34.21
CA GLU A 179 12.50 -43.56 35.65
C GLU A 179 11.86 -44.86 36.16
N ARG A 180 10.91 -45.45 35.41
CA ARG A 180 10.30 -46.73 35.74
C ARG A 180 11.28 -47.91 35.71
N ARG A 181 12.29 -47.89 34.85
CA ARG A 181 13.36 -48.92 34.83
C ARG A 181 14.31 -48.73 36.01
N HIS A 182 14.72 -47.50 36.28
CA HIS A 182 15.61 -47.17 37.40
C HIS A 182 14.96 -47.53 38.76
N ILE A 183 13.65 -47.36 38.93
CA ILE A 183 12.96 -47.79 40.16
C ILE A 183 12.89 -49.33 40.30
N ARG A 184 12.90 -50.07 39.19
CA ARG A 184 12.88 -51.56 39.19
C ARG A 184 14.25 -52.17 39.43
N GLU A 185 15.33 -51.50 39.05
CA GLU A 185 16.71 -51.97 39.25
C GLU A 185 17.22 -51.74 40.68
N TYR A 186 16.56 -50.86 41.45
CA TYR A 186 16.91 -50.50 42.82
C TYR A 186 15.90 -51.00 43.88
N ARG A 187 15.08 -52.01 43.54
CA ARG A 187 14.25 -52.79 44.47
C ARG A 187 14.69 -54.25 44.47
#